data_AF-A0A1Y4GM62-F1
#
_entry.id   AF-A0A1Y4GM62-F1
#
_cell.length_a   1.000
_cell.length_b   1.000
_cell.length_c   1.000
_cell.angle_alpha   90.00
_cell.angle_beta   90.00
_cell.angle_gamma   90.00
#
_symmetry.space_group_name_H-M   'P 1'
#
loop_
_entity.id
_entity.type
_entity.pdbx_description
1 polymer ?
#
loop_
_entity_poly.entity_id
_entity_poly.type
_entity_poly.pdbx_seq_one_letter_code
_entity_poly.pdbx_strand_id
1 'polypeptide(L)'
;MKLIELIRNFFHRLFYGKSKEKTPQVDDGTHASGTTNDDPPSVPTIELESTTGTQAPQSGNTSQPANDNYGEILQHPKMSKNYTVQIVPFLTSILKLNYEATYKVLYSISNSVDARFPIIRVPQRGCEIKLPVLGRSGKRGVCEERLCKIIKDLKLHGFYDSLSLFIGNYSKPFEPDIAYIDTQKGIFVDIEIDEPYSGWERKPIHYKTENGTIDDLRNHYFTERGWTVIRFSEKQVHKHPKSCLKRVYQLLNKMDVTITMPQSLATEADISLEDMWTKKQAESMEQNDEREKMLGIDKFIQPVEGPHIILKDYLKGRELEKKISNREEAQRKVSEQIQSRFLESPPQPPIVSNANSDDQRRKGAEQYEHQQYISTQSKPKTTPSSRGYA
;
A
#
# COMPACT_ATOMS: atom_id res chain seq x y z
N MET A 1 7.17 -14.37 48.84
CA MET A 1 5.70 -14.16 48.90
C MET A 1 5.25 -12.72 49.12
N LYS A 2 6.04 -11.80 49.72
CA LYS A 2 5.63 -10.40 49.95
C LYS A 2 5.63 -9.45 48.73
N LEU A 3 6.26 -9.84 47.61
CA LEU A 3 6.33 -9.01 46.39
C LEU A 3 5.05 -9.13 45.52
N ILE A 4 4.39 -10.29 45.56
CA ILE A 4 3.15 -10.55 44.80
C ILE A 4 1.96 -9.81 45.43
N GLU A 5 1.89 -9.71 46.76
CA GLU A 5 0.87 -8.89 47.45
C GLU A 5 1.03 -7.40 47.20
N LEU A 6 2.28 -6.91 47.08
CA LEU A 6 2.54 -5.50 46.78
C LEU A 6 2.10 -5.12 45.36
N ILE A 7 2.32 -6.02 44.40
CA ILE A 7 1.85 -5.86 43.02
C ILE A 7 0.32 -5.94 42.98
N ARG A 8 -0.31 -6.90 43.68
CA ARG A 8 -1.77 -7.03 43.71
C ARG A 8 -2.46 -5.79 44.31
N ASN A 9 -1.90 -5.21 45.37
CA ASN A 9 -2.45 -3.99 45.99
C ASN A 9 -2.22 -2.73 45.15
N PHE A 10 -1.15 -2.67 44.35
CA PHE A 10 -0.92 -1.58 43.41
C PHE A 10 -1.97 -1.57 42.29
N PHE A 11 -2.26 -2.74 41.71
CA PHE A 11 -3.27 -2.88 40.66
C PHE A 11 -4.70 -2.68 41.20
N HIS A 12 -5.02 -3.14 42.41
CA HIS A 12 -6.36 -2.94 42.99
C HIS A 12 -6.68 -1.46 43.28
N ARG A 13 -5.66 -0.63 43.57
CA ARG A 13 -5.82 0.83 43.73
C ARG A 13 -5.90 1.59 42.40
N LEU A 14 -5.32 1.06 41.33
CA LEU A 14 -5.36 1.69 40.01
C LEU A 14 -6.69 1.47 39.28
N PHE A 15 -7.37 0.35 39.52
CA PHE A 15 -8.53 -0.07 38.72
C PHE A 15 -9.90 0.08 39.41
N TYR A 16 -9.96 0.35 40.73
CA TYR A 16 -11.24 0.44 41.47
C TYR A 16 -11.31 1.64 42.45
N GLY A 17 -10.62 2.73 42.16
CA GLY A 17 -10.65 3.95 42.97
C GLY A 17 -11.50 5.07 42.37
N LYS A 18 -12.67 5.32 42.98
CA LYS A 18 -13.56 6.52 42.90
C LYS A 18 -14.70 6.50 41.86
N SER A 19 -15.88 6.10 42.33
CA SER A 19 -17.16 6.80 42.07
C SER A 19 -17.82 7.18 43.39
N LYS A 20 -17.93 8.51 43.57
CA LYS A 20 -18.66 9.40 44.50
C LYS A 20 -19.56 8.82 45.61
N GLU A 21 -19.49 9.47 46.77
CA GLU A 21 -20.67 9.87 47.54
C GLU A 21 -20.42 11.17 48.34
N LYS A 22 -21.24 12.19 48.07
CA LYS A 22 -21.45 13.37 48.93
C LYS A 22 -22.91 13.28 49.37
N THR A 23 -23.13 13.12 50.67
CA THR A 23 -24.41 13.21 51.36
C THR A 23 -24.93 14.66 51.34
N PRO A 24 -26.24 14.88 51.13
CA PRO A 24 -26.92 16.11 51.54
C PRO A 24 -27.63 15.93 52.88
N GLN A 25 -27.71 17.04 53.62
CA GLN A 25 -28.49 17.21 54.85
C GLN A 25 -30.00 17.19 54.58
N VAL A 26 -30.72 16.75 55.60
CA VAL A 26 -32.17 16.77 55.80
C VAL A 26 -32.60 18.18 56.25
N ASP A 27 -33.72 18.70 55.72
CA ASP A 27 -34.69 19.46 56.51
C ASP A 27 -36.08 19.51 55.85
N ASP A 28 -37.07 19.60 56.73
CA ASP A 28 -38.51 19.34 56.64
C ASP A 28 -39.35 20.09 55.58
N GLY A 29 -40.52 19.51 55.23
CA GLY A 29 -41.68 20.29 54.78
C GLY A 29 -42.74 19.60 53.90
N THR A 30 -43.67 18.89 54.53
CA THR A 30 -45.14 18.85 54.28
C THR A 30 -45.79 18.66 52.87
N HIS A 31 -46.74 17.70 52.87
CA HIS A 31 -48.07 17.63 52.22
C HIS A 31 -48.29 17.01 50.81
N ALA A 32 -48.93 15.83 50.87
CA ALA A 32 -50.22 15.44 50.26
C ALA A 32 -50.30 14.84 48.82
N SER A 33 -50.67 13.55 48.82
CA SER A 33 -51.67 12.82 48.00
C SER A 33 -51.53 12.66 46.48
N GLY A 34 -51.59 11.39 46.02
CA GLY A 34 -52.02 11.04 44.67
C GLY A 34 -51.54 9.68 44.13
N THR A 35 -52.36 8.64 44.35
CA THR A 35 -52.52 7.33 43.64
C THR A 35 -52.32 7.40 42.10
N THR A 36 -51.92 6.40 41.29
CA THR A 36 -52.03 4.91 41.26
C THR A 36 -51.18 4.35 40.08
N ASN A 37 -50.67 3.11 40.24
CA ASN A 37 -50.59 1.91 39.34
C ASN A 37 -50.53 2.08 37.79
N ASP A 38 -49.79 1.31 36.97
CA ASP A 38 -49.55 -0.14 36.89
C ASP A 38 -48.30 -0.46 36.03
N ASP A 39 -47.66 -1.61 36.28
CA ASP A 39 -46.60 -2.26 35.49
C ASP A 39 -47.17 -3.47 34.67
N PRO A 40 -46.41 -4.06 33.72
CA PRO A 40 -46.92 -4.74 32.52
C PRO A 40 -46.95 -6.28 32.61
N PRO A 41 -47.38 -7.00 31.54
CA PRO A 41 -47.07 -8.42 31.42
C PRO A 41 -46.44 -8.87 30.08
N SER A 42 -46.06 -10.14 30.15
CA SER A 42 -45.11 -10.95 29.38
C SER A 42 -45.70 -11.79 28.22
N VAL A 43 -44.78 -12.26 27.37
CA VAL A 43 -44.74 -13.36 26.36
C VAL A 43 -45.42 -14.67 26.89
N PRO A 44 -46.07 -15.61 26.10
CA PRO A 44 -45.39 -16.53 25.15
C PRO A 44 -46.15 -17.24 23.97
N THR A 45 -45.31 -17.89 23.15
CA THR A 45 -45.37 -19.01 22.16
C THR A 45 -46.57 -19.99 22.12
N ILE A 46 -47.03 -20.45 20.93
CA ILE A 46 -47.65 -21.79 20.65
C ILE A 46 -47.42 -22.28 19.19
N GLU A 47 -47.25 -23.60 19.04
CA GLU A 47 -47.02 -24.45 17.86
C GLU A 47 -48.29 -24.90 17.08
N LEU A 48 -48.05 -25.61 15.95
CA LEU A 48 -48.95 -26.25 14.98
C LEU A 48 -49.93 -27.30 15.54
N GLU A 49 -51.12 -27.41 14.93
CA GLU A 49 -51.86 -28.67 14.74
C GLU A 49 -52.67 -28.71 13.43
N SER A 50 -52.87 -29.94 12.94
CA SER A 50 -53.41 -30.34 11.64
C SER A 50 -54.80 -31.01 11.76
N THR A 51 -55.70 -30.84 10.78
CA THR A 51 -56.87 -31.73 10.59
C THR A 51 -57.31 -31.89 9.11
N THR A 52 -57.11 -33.09 8.59
CA THR A 52 -57.95 -34.02 7.77
C THR A 52 -59.15 -33.58 6.90
N GLY A 53 -59.21 -34.21 5.70
CA GLY A 53 -60.41 -34.65 4.94
C GLY A 53 -60.63 -33.89 3.61
N THR A 54 -60.85 -34.47 2.41
CA THR A 54 -61.45 -35.75 2.01
C THR A 54 -61.33 -35.95 0.48
N GLN A 55 -61.30 -37.22 0.04
CA GLN A 55 -61.65 -37.81 -1.28
C GLN A 55 -60.64 -37.83 -2.47
N ALA A 56 -60.39 -39.07 -2.92
CA ALA A 56 -59.87 -39.49 -4.23
C ALA A 56 -61.06 -39.82 -5.18
N PRO A 57 -60.88 -40.02 -6.51
CA PRO A 57 -60.24 -41.25 -7.03
C PRO A 57 -59.43 -41.15 -8.35
N GLN A 58 -58.47 -42.08 -8.45
CA GLN A 58 -58.06 -42.94 -9.59
C GLN A 58 -57.53 -42.39 -10.94
N SER A 59 -56.29 -42.84 -11.21
CA SER A 59 -55.74 -43.53 -12.41
C SER A 59 -55.65 -42.84 -13.78
N GLY A 60 -54.44 -42.88 -14.37
CA GLY A 60 -54.26 -42.86 -15.82
C GLY A 60 -52.87 -42.36 -16.27
N ASN A 61 -51.99 -43.28 -16.68
CA ASN A 61 -50.81 -42.98 -17.49
C ASN A 61 -51.21 -42.30 -18.81
N THR A 62 -50.51 -41.24 -19.26
CA THR A 62 -49.86 -41.16 -20.59
C THR A 62 -49.28 -39.75 -20.89
N SER A 63 -48.09 -39.76 -21.53
CA SER A 63 -47.63 -38.87 -22.61
C SER A 63 -47.48 -37.34 -22.39
N GLN A 64 -46.23 -36.87 -22.53
CA GLN A 64 -45.87 -35.53 -23.04
C GLN A 64 -46.45 -35.30 -24.46
N PRO A 65 -46.68 -34.06 -24.96
CA PRO A 65 -45.64 -32.99 -25.03
C PRO A 65 -46.10 -31.50 -25.00
N ALA A 66 -45.07 -30.63 -25.08
CA ALA A 66 -45.03 -29.26 -25.61
C ALA A 66 -45.32 -28.05 -24.69
N ASN A 67 -44.24 -27.25 -24.53
CA ASN A 67 -44.15 -25.78 -24.57
C ASN A 67 -45.16 -24.91 -23.78
N ASP A 68 -44.67 -24.16 -22.78
CA ASP A 68 -44.37 -22.73 -22.94
C ASP A 68 -44.01 -22.06 -21.59
N ASN A 69 -43.24 -20.98 -21.71
CA ASN A 69 -43.10 -19.83 -20.82
C ASN A 69 -42.16 -19.82 -19.60
N TYR A 70 -41.10 -19.01 -19.79
CA TYR A 70 -40.55 -18.01 -18.89
C TYR A 70 -40.41 -18.39 -17.41
N GLY A 71 -39.30 -19.05 -17.09
CA GLY A 71 -38.67 -18.91 -15.78
C GLY A 71 -37.85 -17.63 -15.74
N GLU A 72 -38.40 -16.59 -15.13
CA GLU A 72 -37.68 -15.39 -14.71
C GLU A 72 -36.37 -15.79 -14.02
N ILE A 73 -35.24 -15.44 -14.63
CA ILE A 73 -33.98 -15.35 -13.89
C ILE A 73 -34.18 -14.18 -12.94
N LEU A 74 -34.55 -14.49 -11.70
CA LEU A 74 -34.40 -13.60 -10.57
C LEU A 74 -32.93 -13.19 -10.51
N GLN A 75 -32.61 -12.09 -11.20
CA GLN A 75 -31.39 -11.34 -10.98
C GLN A 75 -31.50 -10.82 -9.56
N HIS A 76 -30.92 -11.57 -8.62
CA HIS A 76 -30.59 -11.01 -7.32
C HIS A 76 -29.86 -9.69 -7.58
N PRO A 77 -30.31 -8.56 -7.00
CA PRO A 77 -29.63 -7.30 -7.18
C PRO A 77 -28.18 -7.51 -6.75
N LYS A 78 -27.24 -7.34 -7.69
CA LYS A 78 -25.83 -7.18 -7.34
C LYS A 78 -25.77 -5.97 -6.44
N MET A 79 -25.77 -6.20 -5.12
CA MET A 79 -25.57 -5.14 -4.16
C MET A 79 -24.27 -4.45 -4.51
N SER A 80 -24.35 -3.13 -4.75
CA SER A 80 -23.19 -2.38 -5.18
C SER A 80 -22.13 -2.40 -4.08
N LYS A 81 -20.96 -3.00 -4.34
CA LYS A 81 -19.85 -3.07 -3.39
C LYS A 81 -18.88 -1.92 -3.69
N ASN A 82 -19.23 -0.74 -3.22
CA ASN A 82 -18.29 0.39 -3.19
C ASN A 82 -17.22 0.14 -2.11
N TYR A 83 -15.96 0.42 -2.42
CA TYR A 83 -14.89 0.35 -1.41
C TYR A 83 -14.46 1.75 -0.96
N THR A 84 -14.49 1.96 0.36
CA THR A 84 -13.94 3.14 1.01
C THR A 84 -12.54 2.85 1.52
N VAL A 85 -11.59 3.66 1.06
CA VAL A 85 -10.21 3.69 1.51
C VAL A 85 -10.13 3.89 3.03
N GLN A 86 -9.39 3.03 3.72
CA GLN A 86 -9.27 3.02 5.18
C GLN A 86 -8.14 3.94 5.66
N ILE A 87 -8.21 4.35 6.93
CA ILE A 87 -7.17 5.16 7.61
C ILE A 87 -6.66 4.46 8.88
N VAL A 88 -7.51 3.65 9.54
CA VAL A 88 -7.20 3.01 10.83
C VAL A 88 -6.15 1.90 10.67
N PRO A 89 -5.16 1.78 11.58
CA PRO A 89 -4.23 0.65 11.62
C PRO A 89 -4.90 -0.70 11.78
N PHE A 90 -4.46 -1.67 10.98
CA PHE A 90 -4.88 -3.07 11.07
C PHE A 90 -4.01 -3.86 12.04
N LEU A 91 -2.70 -3.55 12.07
CA LEU A 91 -1.76 -4.17 12.99
C LEU A 91 -1.73 -3.41 14.32
N THR A 92 -1.70 -4.17 15.41
CA THR A 92 -1.74 -3.63 16.78
C THR A 92 -0.42 -3.80 17.53
N SER A 93 0.62 -4.26 16.83
CA SER A 93 1.96 -4.46 17.38
C SER A 93 2.52 -3.14 17.91
N ILE A 94 2.97 -3.12 19.17
CA ILE A 94 3.59 -1.94 19.78
C ILE A 94 5.07 -1.90 19.37
N LEU A 95 5.45 -0.89 18.60
CA LEU A 95 6.84 -0.61 18.28
C LEU A 95 7.45 0.31 19.35
N LYS A 96 8.55 -0.13 19.97
CA LYS A 96 9.34 0.69 20.89
C LYS A 96 10.64 1.12 20.22
N LEU A 97 10.82 2.43 20.07
CA LEU A 97 12.02 3.03 19.48
C LEU A 97 12.73 3.90 20.51
N ASN A 98 14.05 3.77 20.58
CA ASN A 98 14.89 4.73 21.29
C ASN A 98 15.35 5.79 20.29
N TYR A 99 14.67 6.96 20.28
CA TYR A 99 14.96 8.08 19.37
C TYR A 99 16.30 8.77 19.65
N GLU A 100 16.92 8.51 20.80
CA GLU A 100 18.26 9.01 21.14
C GLU A 100 19.38 8.07 20.70
N ALA A 101 19.06 6.81 20.37
CA ALA A 101 20.05 5.85 19.89
C ALA A 101 20.42 6.08 18.41
N THR A 102 21.59 5.61 18.00
CA THR A 102 22.02 5.57 16.59
C THR A 102 22.00 4.12 16.14
N TYR A 103 21.26 3.84 15.08
CA TYR A 103 21.19 2.52 14.46
C TYR A 103 21.90 2.56 13.12
N LYS A 104 22.46 1.43 12.70
CA LYS A 104 23.15 1.30 11.42
C LYS A 104 22.74 0.03 10.70
N VAL A 105 22.77 0.08 9.38
CA VAL A 105 22.58 -1.10 8.54
C VAL A 105 23.76 -2.05 8.71
N LEU A 106 23.49 -3.30 9.10
CA LEU A 106 24.53 -4.28 9.42
C LEU A 106 24.80 -5.30 8.30
N TYR A 107 23.94 -5.36 7.29
CA TYR A 107 23.98 -6.33 6.21
C TYR A 107 24.43 -5.71 4.88
N SER A 108 24.75 -6.57 3.92
CA SER A 108 25.04 -6.20 2.52
C SER A 108 24.43 -7.24 1.60
N ILE A 109 23.47 -6.83 0.78
CA ILE A 109 22.78 -7.68 -0.20
C ILE A 109 22.59 -6.90 -1.51
N SER A 110 22.32 -7.60 -2.60
CA SER A 110 22.20 -6.99 -3.93
C SER A 110 20.80 -6.42 -4.21
N ASN A 111 20.74 -5.34 -4.99
CA ASN A 111 19.51 -4.80 -5.58
C ASN A 111 18.95 -5.76 -6.63
N SER A 112 17.63 -5.68 -6.90
CA SER A 112 17.07 -6.21 -8.14
C SER A 112 17.60 -5.41 -9.33
N VAL A 113 18.07 -6.10 -10.37
CA VAL A 113 18.67 -5.48 -11.56
C VAL A 113 17.64 -5.04 -12.59
N ASP A 114 16.46 -5.66 -12.58
CA ASP A 114 15.38 -5.48 -13.53
C ASP A 114 14.13 -4.86 -12.88
N ALA A 115 13.29 -4.25 -13.72
CA ALA A 115 11.97 -3.74 -13.31
C ALA A 115 10.94 -4.88 -13.32
N ARG A 116 11.21 -5.94 -12.54
CA ARG A 116 10.30 -7.07 -12.33
C ARG A 116 9.97 -7.21 -10.86
N PHE A 117 8.69 -7.31 -10.55
CA PHE A 117 8.22 -7.57 -9.21
C PHE A 117 8.58 -8.99 -8.76
N PRO A 118 9.00 -9.19 -7.50
CA PRO A 118 9.25 -8.16 -6.50
C PRO A 118 10.57 -7.42 -6.73
N ILE A 119 10.52 -6.09 -6.66
CA ILE A 119 11.67 -5.20 -6.87
C ILE A 119 12.31 -4.91 -5.51
N ILE A 120 13.63 -5.10 -5.38
CA ILE A 120 14.37 -4.87 -4.14
C ILE A 120 15.39 -3.75 -4.34
N ARG A 121 15.41 -2.80 -3.40
CA ARG A 121 16.39 -1.71 -3.30
C ARG A 121 16.97 -1.68 -1.89
N VAL A 122 18.29 -1.63 -1.77
CA VAL A 122 19.01 -1.96 -0.54
C VAL A 122 19.86 -0.76 -0.11
N PRO A 123 19.85 -0.39 1.17
CA PRO A 123 20.72 0.65 1.70
C PRO A 123 22.19 0.20 1.72
N GLN A 124 23.10 1.16 1.75
CA GLN A 124 24.52 0.85 1.91
C GLN A 124 24.81 0.35 3.34
N ARG A 125 25.58 -0.73 3.47
CA ARG A 125 26.05 -1.22 4.77
C ARG A 125 26.75 -0.10 5.55
N GLY A 126 26.41 0.02 6.83
CA GLY A 126 26.98 1.01 7.74
C GLY A 126 26.34 2.39 7.69
N CYS A 127 25.39 2.65 6.78
CA CYS A 127 24.64 3.91 6.82
C CYS A 127 23.79 4.00 8.09
N GLU A 128 23.59 5.22 8.58
CA GLU A 128 22.77 5.49 9.76
C GLU A 128 21.29 5.35 9.39
N ILE A 129 20.53 4.67 10.24
CA ILE A 129 19.11 4.41 9.99
C ILE A 129 18.28 5.55 10.58
N LYS A 130 17.46 6.20 9.73
CA LYS A 130 16.43 7.09 10.23
C LYS A 130 15.26 6.30 10.77
N LEU A 131 14.84 6.61 11.99
CA LEU A 131 13.71 5.97 12.63
C LEU A 131 12.40 6.57 12.13
N PRO A 132 11.32 5.76 12.07
CA PRO A 132 10.00 6.27 11.77
C PRO A 132 9.37 6.92 13.01
N VAL A 133 8.40 7.79 12.77
CA VAL A 133 7.44 8.28 13.78
C VAL A 133 6.21 7.39 13.75
N LEU A 134 5.66 7.07 14.93
CA LEU A 134 4.42 6.31 15.02
C LEU A 134 3.23 7.12 14.52
N GLY A 135 2.37 6.47 13.76
CA GLY A 135 1.20 7.08 13.16
C GLY A 135 1.34 7.28 11.67
N ARG A 136 0.21 7.52 11.03
CA ARG A 136 0.11 7.80 9.60
C ARG A 136 -1.01 8.80 9.35
N SER A 137 -0.93 9.48 8.22
CA SER A 137 -1.87 10.48 7.74
C SER A 137 -2.49 10.11 6.39
N GLY A 138 -1.89 9.14 5.70
CA GLY A 138 -2.25 8.68 4.38
C GLY A 138 -3.39 7.66 4.36
N LYS A 139 -3.84 7.47 3.14
CA LYS A 139 -4.88 6.54 2.72
C LYS A 139 -4.31 5.13 2.62
N ARG A 140 -5.17 4.11 2.78
CA ARG A 140 -4.81 2.68 2.65
C ARG A 140 -5.49 2.01 1.47
N GLY A 141 -4.73 1.26 0.70
CA GLY A 141 -5.20 0.37 -0.36
C GLY A 141 -5.95 -0.85 0.18
N VAL A 142 -6.70 -1.53 -0.71
CA VAL A 142 -7.46 -2.75 -0.37
C VAL A 142 -6.54 -3.90 0.00
N CYS A 143 -5.41 -4.03 -0.70
CA CYS A 143 -4.50 -5.16 -0.50
C CYS A 143 -3.62 -5.00 0.75
N GLU A 144 -3.39 -3.78 1.24
CA GLU A 144 -2.79 -3.52 2.56
C GLU A 144 -3.59 -4.21 3.67
N GLU A 145 -4.90 -4.01 3.69
CA GLU A 145 -5.81 -4.61 4.69
C GLU A 145 -5.72 -6.15 4.66
N ARG A 146 -5.81 -6.72 3.45
CA ARG A 146 -5.78 -8.18 3.27
C ARG A 146 -4.46 -8.76 3.76
N LEU A 147 -3.34 -8.13 3.42
CA LEU A 147 -2.02 -8.58 3.83
C LEU A 147 -1.83 -8.44 5.35
N CYS A 148 -2.27 -7.32 5.94
CA CYS A 148 -2.24 -7.12 7.39
C CYS A 148 -3.08 -8.15 8.14
N LYS A 149 -4.26 -8.52 7.63
CA LYS A 149 -5.09 -9.57 8.20
C LYS A 149 -4.35 -10.91 8.22
N ILE A 150 -3.69 -11.27 7.11
CA ILE A 150 -2.90 -12.51 7.03
C ILE A 150 -1.71 -12.49 7.98
N ILE A 151 -1.00 -11.36 8.08
CA ILE A 151 0.09 -11.16 9.05
C ILE A 151 -0.42 -11.42 10.48
N LYS A 152 -1.59 -10.88 10.83
CA LYS A 152 -2.24 -11.07 12.13
C LYS A 152 -2.66 -12.52 12.37
N ASP A 153 -3.33 -13.14 11.41
CA ASP A 153 -3.83 -14.51 11.50
C ASP A 153 -2.68 -15.53 11.65
N LEU A 154 -1.56 -15.29 10.95
CA LEU A 154 -0.33 -16.07 11.07
C LEU A 154 0.53 -15.69 12.29
N LYS A 155 0.12 -14.68 13.06
CA LYS A 155 0.82 -14.17 14.26
C LYS A 155 2.29 -13.80 13.96
N LEU A 156 2.52 -13.17 12.81
CA LEU A 156 3.85 -12.71 12.42
C LEU A 156 4.23 -11.45 13.23
N HIS A 157 5.48 -11.39 13.68
CA HIS A 157 5.99 -10.31 14.50
C HIS A 157 6.93 -9.40 13.71
N GLY A 158 7.12 -8.17 14.21
CA GLY A 158 8.00 -7.18 13.57
C GLY A 158 7.35 -6.41 12.43
N PHE A 159 6.07 -6.67 12.11
CA PHE A 159 5.32 -5.96 11.08
C PHE A 159 4.48 -4.82 11.65
N TYR A 160 4.44 -3.70 10.94
CA TYR A 160 3.73 -2.47 11.32
C TYR A 160 3.14 -1.80 10.09
N ASP A 161 1.99 -1.15 10.21
CA ASP A 161 1.29 -0.51 9.08
C ASP A 161 0.89 0.93 9.40
N SER A 162 1.42 1.51 10.48
CA SER A 162 1.12 2.87 10.94
C SER A 162 2.39 3.59 11.35
N LEU A 163 3.21 3.90 10.35
CA LEU A 163 4.49 4.56 10.51
C LEU A 163 4.64 5.66 9.47
N SER A 164 5.40 6.70 9.82
CA SER A 164 5.71 7.83 8.96
C SER A 164 7.19 8.16 9.01
N LEU A 165 7.81 8.32 7.86
CA LEU A 165 9.21 8.70 7.70
C LEU A 165 9.27 10.15 7.20
N PHE A 166 9.73 11.05 8.06
CA PHE A 166 10.01 12.42 7.66
C PHE A 166 11.28 12.46 6.81
N ILE A 167 11.25 13.21 5.71
CA ILE A 167 12.37 13.30 4.77
C ILE A 167 12.57 14.77 4.41
N GLY A 168 13.81 15.25 4.51
CA GLY A 168 14.17 16.64 4.24
C GLY A 168 13.22 17.65 4.88
N ASN A 169 12.77 18.61 4.08
CA ASN A 169 11.77 19.63 4.45
C ASN A 169 10.41 19.36 3.78
N TYR A 170 10.13 18.12 3.37
CA TYR A 170 8.84 17.78 2.78
C TYR A 170 7.72 18.02 3.79
N SER A 171 6.64 18.66 3.33
CA SER A 171 5.50 19.02 4.18
C SER A 171 4.69 17.80 4.66
N LYS A 172 4.78 16.69 3.92
CA LYS A 172 4.16 15.42 4.26
C LYS A 172 5.24 14.35 4.45
N PRO A 173 5.17 13.54 5.52
CA PRO A 173 6.05 12.39 5.64
C PRO A 173 5.72 11.34 4.59
N PHE A 174 6.72 10.50 4.29
CA PHE A 174 6.54 9.30 3.49
C PHE A 174 5.98 8.19 4.37
N GLU A 175 5.07 7.40 3.82
CA GLU A 175 4.42 6.31 4.54
C GLU A 175 4.69 5.02 3.78
N PRO A 176 5.27 4.00 4.44
CA PRO A 176 5.29 2.64 3.91
C PRO A 176 3.87 2.06 3.97
N ASP A 177 3.49 1.24 2.98
CA ASP A 177 2.24 0.48 3.06
C ASP A 177 2.27 -0.47 4.27
N ILE A 178 3.37 -1.22 4.39
CA ILE A 178 3.71 -2.05 5.52
C ILE A 178 5.21 -1.93 5.78
N ALA A 179 5.63 -1.99 7.04
CA ALA A 179 7.02 -2.05 7.42
C ALA A 179 7.34 -3.33 8.18
N TYR A 180 8.57 -3.84 8.00
CA TYR A 180 9.18 -4.79 8.94
C TYR A 180 10.33 -4.10 9.68
N ILE A 181 10.36 -4.19 11.01
CA ILE A 181 11.39 -3.57 11.84
C ILE A 181 11.94 -4.56 12.88
N ASP A 182 13.25 -4.80 12.82
CA ASP A 182 14.06 -5.40 13.89
C ASP A 182 15.20 -4.43 14.24
N THR A 183 15.01 -3.67 15.32
CA THR A 183 15.97 -2.66 15.78
C THR A 183 17.28 -3.25 16.28
N GLN A 184 17.28 -4.49 16.79
CA GLN A 184 18.47 -5.14 17.30
C GLN A 184 19.41 -5.56 16.17
N LYS A 185 18.83 -5.94 15.02
CA LYS A 185 19.57 -6.32 13.81
C LYS A 185 19.85 -5.15 12.87
N GLY A 186 19.31 -3.96 13.16
CA GLY A 186 19.38 -2.82 12.26
C GLY A 186 18.69 -3.09 10.93
N ILE A 187 17.56 -3.80 10.95
CA ILE A 187 16.78 -4.15 9.76
C ILE A 187 15.48 -3.34 9.78
N PHE A 188 15.32 -2.50 8.76
CA PHE A 188 14.13 -1.72 8.50
C PHE A 188 13.75 -1.93 7.04
N VAL A 189 12.56 -2.46 6.79
CA VAL A 189 12.09 -2.78 5.46
C VAL A 189 10.79 -2.06 5.19
N ASP A 190 10.77 -1.27 4.13
CA ASP A 190 9.60 -0.72 3.48
C ASP A 190 9.03 -1.77 2.52
N ILE A 191 7.80 -2.21 2.76
CA ILE A 191 7.09 -3.22 1.97
C ILE A 191 5.95 -2.52 1.25
N GLU A 192 6.05 -2.44 -0.07
CA GLU A 192 5.18 -1.64 -0.92
C GLU A 192 4.30 -2.52 -1.81
N ILE A 193 3.07 -2.06 -2.04
CA ILE A 193 2.05 -2.72 -2.84
C ILE A 193 1.70 -1.79 -4.00
N ASP A 194 2.36 -2.01 -5.13
CA ASP A 194 2.26 -1.13 -6.29
C ASP A 194 0.96 -1.40 -7.04
N GLU A 195 0.19 -0.35 -7.25
CA GLU A 195 -1.05 -0.42 -8.00
C GLU A 195 -0.88 0.26 -9.36
N PRO A 196 -1.49 -0.27 -10.44
CA PRO A 196 -1.27 0.28 -11.77
C PRO A 196 -1.80 1.69 -11.92
N TYR A 197 -2.91 2.00 -11.26
CA TYR A 197 -3.53 3.32 -11.24
C TYR A 197 -4.16 3.60 -9.88
N SER A 198 -4.30 4.87 -9.51
CA SER A 198 -4.99 5.29 -8.31
C SER A 198 -6.49 4.98 -8.40
N GLY A 199 -7.07 4.40 -7.34
CA GLY A 199 -8.46 3.95 -7.38
C GLY A 199 -9.46 5.08 -7.68
N TRP A 200 -9.36 6.20 -6.95
CA TRP A 200 -10.29 7.32 -7.10
C TRP A 200 -9.94 8.25 -8.26
N GLU A 201 -8.69 8.69 -8.37
CA GLU A 201 -8.30 9.67 -9.40
C GLU A 201 -8.10 9.03 -10.78
N ARG A 202 -8.03 7.69 -10.84
CA ARG A 202 -7.92 6.89 -12.06
C ARG A 202 -6.71 7.26 -12.92
N LYS A 203 -5.57 7.55 -12.28
CA LYS A 203 -4.32 7.92 -12.94
C LYS A 203 -3.25 6.86 -12.70
N PRO A 204 -2.38 6.56 -13.68
CA PRO A 204 -1.19 5.75 -13.44
C PRO A 204 -0.31 6.34 -12.33
N ILE A 205 0.08 5.53 -11.35
CA ILE A 205 0.82 5.99 -10.16
C ILE A 205 2.14 5.25 -9.88
N HIS A 206 2.28 4.02 -10.36
CA HIS A 206 3.54 3.25 -10.35
C HIS A 206 3.73 2.71 -11.75
N TYR A 207 4.91 2.82 -12.36
CA TYR A 207 5.20 2.24 -13.67
C TYR A 207 6.69 2.35 -14.03
N LYS A 208 7.14 1.44 -14.89
CA LYS A 208 8.51 1.50 -15.43
C LYS A 208 8.67 2.62 -16.45
N THR A 209 9.86 3.21 -16.46
CA THR A 209 10.35 4.17 -17.46
C THR A 209 11.43 3.50 -18.32
N GLU A 210 11.98 4.21 -19.29
CA GLU A 210 13.06 3.68 -20.15
C GLU A 210 14.29 3.24 -19.33
N ASN A 211 14.59 3.95 -18.23
CA ASN A 211 15.82 3.77 -17.46
C ASN A 211 15.56 3.39 -15.98
N GLY A 212 14.36 2.88 -15.64
CA GLY A 212 14.03 2.52 -14.26
C GLY A 212 12.54 2.52 -13.98
N THR A 213 12.14 3.14 -12.87
CA THR A 213 10.75 3.37 -12.47
C THR A 213 10.56 4.81 -11.99
N ILE A 214 9.33 5.32 -12.07
CA ILE A 214 8.98 6.60 -11.44
C ILE A 214 9.18 6.59 -9.91
N ASP A 215 9.26 5.40 -9.31
CA ASP A 215 9.45 5.21 -7.88
C ASP A 215 10.93 5.30 -7.45
N ASP A 216 11.88 5.44 -8.37
CA ASP A 216 13.31 5.36 -8.05
C ASP A 216 13.76 6.46 -7.07
N LEU A 217 13.20 7.67 -7.16
CA LEU A 217 13.48 8.74 -6.21
C LEU A 217 12.95 8.41 -4.81
N ARG A 218 11.74 7.84 -4.71
CA ARG A 218 11.16 7.38 -3.44
C ARG A 218 12.03 6.28 -2.85
N ASN A 219 12.41 5.29 -3.67
CA ASN A 219 13.29 4.20 -3.25
C ASN A 219 14.64 4.73 -2.74
N HIS A 220 15.19 5.73 -3.42
CA HIS A 220 16.43 6.39 -3.01
C HIS A 220 16.28 7.04 -1.63
N TYR A 221 15.19 7.78 -1.39
CA TYR A 221 14.95 8.41 -0.10
C TYR A 221 14.92 7.42 1.07
N PHE A 222 14.26 6.27 0.90
CA PHE A 222 14.27 5.20 1.92
C PHE A 222 15.66 4.57 2.08
N THR A 223 16.31 4.19 0.99
CA THR A 223 17.61 3.48 1.04
C THR A 223 18.76 4.34 1.57
N GLU A 224 18.77 5.64 1.27
CA GLU A 224 19.74 6.57 1.86
C GLU A 224 19.59 6.69 3.38
N ARG A 225 18.37 6.47 3.89
CA ARG A 225 18.00 6.51 5.31
C ARG A 225 18.06 5.14 5.98
N GLY A 226 18.68 4.16 5.33
CA GLY A 226 18.92 2.84 5.92
C GLY A 226 17.75 1.87 5.85
N TRP A 227 16.73 2.15 5.04
CA TRP A 227 15.61 1.24 4.82
C TRP A 227 15.79 0.44 3.53
N THR A 228 15.62 -0.89 3.60
CA THR A 228 15.44 -1.70 2.39
C THR A 228 14.02 -1.51 1.88
N VAL A 229 13.85 -1.38 0.57
CA VAL A 229 12.54 -1.37 -0.08
C VAL A 229 12.33 -2.70 -0.79
N ILE A 230 11.15 -3.30 -0.60
CA ILE A 230 10.64 -4.40 -1.42
C ILE A 230 9.26 -4.04 -1.95
N ARG A 231 9.10 -4.03 -3.27
CA ARG A 231 7.83 -3.68 -3.93
C ARG A 231 7.21 -4.92 -4.56
N PHE A 232 5.92 -5.14 -4.36
CA PHE A 232 5.12 -6.18 -5.01
C PHE A 232 4.06 -5.53 -5.88
N SER A 233 3.57 -6.21 -6.92
CA SER A 233 2.35 -5.77 -7.58
C SER A 233 1.14 -6.01 -6.66
N GLU A 234 0.10 -5.16 -6.76
CA GLU A 234 -1.17 -5.37 -6.07
C GLU A 234 -1.74 -6.76 -6.40
N LYS A 235 -1.58 -7.21 -7.65
CA LYS A 235 -1.99 -8.53 -8.12
C LYS A 235 -1.27 -9.67 -7.41
N GLN A 236 0.05 -9.58 -7.21
CA GLN A 236 0.81 -10.58 -6.44
C GLN A 236 0.28 -10.68 -5.01
N VAL A 237 0.09 -9.54 -4.34
CA VAL A 237 -0.44 -9.51 -2.97
C VAL A 237 -1.88 -10.01 -2.90
N HIS A 238 -2.71 -9.67 -3.89
CA HIS A 238 -4.09 -10.13 -3.95
C HIS A 238 -4.20 -11.65 -4.12
N LYS A 239 -3.47 -12.22 -5.07
CA LYS A 239 -3.60 -13.64 -5.45
C LYS A 239 -2.77 -14.57 -4.58
N HIS A 240 -1.59 -14.12 -4.14
CA HIS A 240 -0.59 -14.95 -3.47
C HIS A 240 0.04 -14.24 -2.25
N PRO A 241 -0.76 -13.71 -1.30
CA PRO A 241 -0.25 -12.90 -0.19
C PRO A 241 0.78 -13.64 0.68
N LYS A 242 0.59 -14.94 0.93
CA LYS A 242 1.55 -15.73 1.70
C LYS A 242 2.87 -15.94 0.95
N SER A 243 2.84 -16.12 -0.37
CA SER A 243 4.06 -16.18 -1.19
C SER A 243 4.82 -14.85 -1.17
N CYS A 244 4.12 -13.71 -1.12
CA CYS A 244 4.76 -12.40 -0.88
C CYS A 244 5.44 -12.36 0.50
N LEU A 245 4.77 -12.79 1.56
CA LEU A 245 5.37 -12.87 2.90
C LEU A 245 6.54 -13.84 2.97
N LYS A 246 6.44 -14.99 2.30
CA LYS A 246 7.56 -15.94 2.14
C LYS A 246 8.76 -15.23 1.51
N ARG A 247 8.55 -14.45 0.45
CA ARG A 247 9.62 -13.67 -0.20
C ARG A 247 10.24 -12.63 0.73
N VAL A 248 9.44 -11.96 1.56
CA VAL A 248 9.93 -11.05 2.61
C VAL A 248 10.83 -11.82 3.59
N TYR A 249 10.40 -12.98 4.10
CA TYR A 249 11.24 -13.78 5.01
C TYR A 249 12.51 -14.32 4.35
N GLN A 250 12.48 -14.70 3.07
CA GLN A 250 13.71 -15.05 2.32
C GLN A 250 14.67 -13.86 2.24
N LEU A 251 14.15 -12.65 2.06
CA LEU A 251 14.95 -11.42 2.08
C LEU A 251 15.54 -11.17 3.47
N LEU A 252 14.73 -11.26 4.53
CA LEU A 252 15.18 -11.09 5.91
C LEU A 252 16.25 -12.10 6.29
N ASN A 253 16.10 -13.37 5.90
CA ASN A 253 17.10 -14.41 6.16
C ASN A 253 18.44 -14.13 5.44
N LYS A 254 18.41 -13.49 4.25
CA LYS A 254 19.63 -13.01 3.57
C LYS A 254 20.29 -11.84 4.30
N MET A 255 19.52 -11.01 5.01
CA MET A 255 20.07 -9.91 5.82
C MET A 255 20.66 -10.45 7.13
N ASP A 256 19.99 -11.41 7.76
CA ASP A 256 20.42 -12.08 8.97
C ASP A 256 19.89 -13.53 9.01
N VAL A 257 20.81 -14.49 8.97
CA VAL A 257 20.51 -15.93 8.93
C VAL A 257 19.81 -16.45 10.19
N THR A 258 19.84 -15.70 11.29
CA THR A 258 19.14 -16.05 12.54
C THR A 258 17.64 -15.78 12.46
N ILE A 259 17.18 -15.01 11.47
CA ILE A 259 15.75 -14.81 11.23
C ILE A 259 15.16 -16.08 10.59
N THR A 260 14.34 -16.78 11.36
CA THR A 260 13.67 -18.01 10.93
C THR A 260 12.34 -17.71 10.27
N MET A 261 12.10 -18.33 9.11
CA MET A 261 10.79 -18.30 8.45
C MET A 261 9.81 -19.22 9.17
N PRO A 262 8.57 -18.76 9.45
CA PRO A 262 7.51 -19.62 9.95
C PRO A 262 7.22 -20.79 8.99
N GLN A 263 7.00 -21.99 9.52
CA GLN A 263 6.73 -23.18 8.72
C GLN A 263 5.51 -23.02 7.81
N SER A 264 4.49 -22.27 8.26
CA SER A 264 3.29 -21.96 7.49
C SER A 264 3.55 -21.14 6.21
N LEU A 265 4.71 -20.47 6.11
CA LEU A 265 5.16 -19.77 4.91
C LEU A 265 6.19 -20.60 4.13
N ALA A 266 6.99 -21.43 4.81
CA ALA A 266 8.00 -22.27 4.18
C ALA A 266 7.40 -23.25 3.16
N THR A 267 6.19 -23.76 3.43
CA THR A 267 5.46 -24.69 2.55
C THR A 267 4.74 -24.03 1.38
N GLU A 268 4.65 -22.69 1.36
CA GLU A 268 3.98 -21.97 0.28
C GLU A 268 4.87 -21.91 -0.95
N ALA A 269 4.28 -21.83 -2.16
CA ALA A 269 5.06 -21.66 -3.38
C ALA A 269 5.81 -20.30 -3.38
N ASP A 270 6.96 -20.25 -4.04
CA ASP A 270 7.64 -18.97 -4.26
C ASP A 270 6.80 -18.07 -5.17
N ILE A 271 6.81 -16.76 -4.89
CA ILE A 271 6.08 -15.79 -5.70
C ILE A 271 6.70 -15.70 -7.10
N SER A 272 5.86 -15.76 -8.13
CA SER A 272 6.30 -15.63 -9.53
C SER A 272 6.75 -14.21 -9.83
N LEU A 273 7.82 -14.07 -10.63
CA LEU A 273 8.27 -12.77 -11.12
C LEU A 273 7.31 -12.22 -12.18
N GLU A 274 6.87 -10.97 -12.01
CA GLU A 274 6.00 -10.26 -12.96
C GLU A 274 6.71 -9.01 -13.49
N ASP A 275 6.60 -8.71 -14.78
CA ASP A 275 7.14 -7.47 -15.31
C ASP A 275 6.37 -6.26 -14.77
N MET A 276 7.08 -5.21 -14.37
CA MET A 276 6.43 -3.93 -14.08
C MET A 276 5.80 -3.38 -15.37
N TRP A 277 4.56 -2.91 -15.25
CA TRP A 277 3.84 -2.34 -16.36
C TRP A 277 4.40 -0.96 -16.75
N THR A 278 4.29 -0.62 -18.02
CA THR A 278 4.52 0.73 -18.54
C THR A 278 3.33 1.64 -18.21
N LYS A 279 3.51 2.95 -18.36
CA LYS A 279 2.40 3.92 -18.23
C LYS A 279 1.21 3.59 -19.14
N LYS A 280 1.46 3.23 -20.41
CA LYS A 280 0.41 2.85 -21.38
C LYS A 280 -0.33 1.59 -20.95
N GLN A 281 0.37 0.62 -20.38
CA GLN A 281 -0.27 -0.59 -19.84
C GLN A 281 -1.14 -0.25 -18.63
N ALA A 282 -0.68 0.60 -17.72
CA ALA A 282 -1.50 1.09 -16.60
C ALA A 282 -2.77 1.83 -17.07
N GLU A 283 -2.65 2.68 -18.09
CA GLU A 283 -3.81 3.36 -18.70
C GLU A 283 -4.79 2.35 -19.32
N SER A 284 -4.29 1.31 -19.99
CA SER A 284 -5.15 0.24 -20.50
C SER A 284 -5.82 -0.56 -19.38
N MET A 285 -5.12 -0.83 -18.28
CA MET A 285 -5.68 -1.54 -17.13
C MET A 285 -6.79 -0.73 -16.45
N GLU A 286 -6.62 0.59 -16.39
CA GLU A 286 -7.62 1.53 -15.89
C GLU A 286 -8.87 1.56 -16.76
N GLN A 287 -8.72 1.69 -18.09
CA GLN A 287 -9.85 1.66 -19.02
C GLN A 287 -10.64 0.35 -18.98
N ASN A 288 -9.96 -0.73 -18.60
CA ASN A 288 -10.54 -2.06 -18.48
C ASN A 288 -11.03 -2.39 -17.06
N ASP A 289 -10.99 -1.45 -16.11
CA ASP A 289 -11.39 -1.66 -14.71
C ASP A 289 -10.73 -2.90 -14.08
N GLU A 290 -9.45 -3.14 -14.40
CA GLU A 290 -8.78 -4.39 -14.01
C GLU A 290 -8.65 -4.54 -12.50
N ARG A 291 -8.38 -3.45 -11.77
CA ARG A 291 -8.32 -3.47 -10.30
C ARG A 291 -9.70 -3.80 -9.72
N GLU A 292 -10.74 -3.13 -10.18
CA GLU A 292 -12.12 -3.33 -9.70
C GLU A 292 -12.59 -4.76 -9.93
N LYS A 293 -12.38 -5.29 -11.14
CA LYS A 293 -12.68 -6.68 -11.50
C LYS A 293 -11.91 -7.68 -10.64
N MET A 294 -10.61 -7.45 -10.43
CA MET A 294 -9.77 -8.29 -9.58
C MET A 294 -10.25 -8.26 -8.12
N LEU A 295 -10.56 -7.08 -7.60
CA LEU A 295 -10.94 -6.88 -6.21
C LEU A 295 -12.39 -7.28 -5.91
N GLY A 296 -13.22 -7.43 -6.95
CA GLY A 296 -14.64 -7.74 -6.83
C GLY A 296 -15.46 -6.56 -6.28
N ILE A 297 -15.07 -5.34 -6.65
CA ILE A 297 -15.72 -4.08 -6.28
C ILE A 297 -16.27 -3.41 -7.54
N ASP A 298 -17.29 -2.55 -7.40
CA ASP A 298 -17.83 -1.85 -8.58
C ASP A 298 -17.02 -0.60 -8.93
N LYS A 299 -16.59 0.12 -7.91
CA LYS A 299 -15.78 1.34 -8.03
C LYS A 299 -15.09 1.67 -6.71
N PHE A 300 -13.98 2.38 -6.83
CA PHE A 300 -13.38 3.09 -5.71
C PHE A 300 -14.13 4.41 -5.47
N ILE A 301 -14.34 4.75 -4.20
CA ILE A 301 -14.93 6.04 -3.81
C ILE A 301 -13.98 6.79 -2.89
N GLN A 302 -13.98 8.12 -3.01
CA GLN A 302 -13.21 8.98 -2.13
C GLN A 302 -13.67 8.78 -0.67
N PRO A 303 -12.76 8.53 0.28
CA PRO A 303 -13.12 8.53 1.69
C PRO A 303 -13.50 9.94 2.13
N VAL A 304 -14.45 10.04 3.06
CA VAL A 304 -14.72 11.30 3.76
C VAL A 304 -13.45 11.70 4.50
N GLU A 305 -12.98 12.94 4.32
CA GLU A 305 -11.78 13.43 5.00
C GLU A 305 -11.98 13.34 6.51
N GLY A 306 -11.18 12.48 7.15
CA GLY A 306 -11.09 12.42 8.60
C GLY A 306 -10.13 13.49 9.13
N PRO A 307 -10.15 13.77 10.45
CA PRO A 307 -9.21 14.71 11.06
C PRO A 307 -7.77 14.26 10.79
N HIS A 308 -6.97 15.18 10.22
CA HIS A 308 -5.55 14.93 9.99
C HIS A 308 -4.80 14.86 11.33
N ILE A 309 -4.11 13.74 11.57
CA ILE A 309 -3.19 13.62 12.70
C ILE A 309 -1.95 14.47 12.38
N ILE A 310 -1.68 15.47 13.22
CA ILE A 310 -0.46 16.27 13.10
C ILE A 310 0.70 15.46 13.67
N LEU A 311 1.49 14.87 12.78
CA LEU A 311 2.73 14.18 13.13
C LEU A 311 3.88 15.19 13.22
N LYS A 312 4.80 14.96 14.15
CA LYS A 312 6.01 15.78 14.33
C LYS A 312 7.25 14.91 14.29
N ASP A 313 8.25 15.34 13.54
CA ASP A 313 9.56 14.68 13.53
C ASP A 313 10.28 14.85 14.88
N TYR A 314 11.29 14.00 15.12
CA TYR A 314 12.14 14.02 16.32
C TYR A 314 13.46 14.76 16.05
N LEU A 315 14.09 15.27 17.11
CA LEU A 315 15.26 16.16 16.99
C LEU A 315 16.42 15.51 16.25
N LYS A 316 16.83 14.32 16.70
CA LYS A 316 17.94 13.57 16.10
C LYS A 316 17.66 13.17 14.63
N GLY A 317 16.39 12.92 14.29
CA GLY A 317 15.95 12.66 12.92
C GLY A 317 16.19 13.84 12.01
N ARG A 318 15.87 15.06 12.46
CA ARG A 318 16.16 16.30 11.73
C ARG A 318 17.66 16.57 11.59
N GLU A 319 18.44 16.24 12.60
CA GLU A 319 19.91 16.35 12.52
C GLU A 319 20.48 15.40 11.46
N LEU A 320 19.98 14.17 11.38
CA LEU A 320 20.35 13.23 10.33
C LEU A 320 19.99 13.74 8.94
N GLU A 321 18.79 14.31 8.75
CA GLU A 321 18.40 14.92 7.46
C GLU A 321 19.34 16.05 7.05
N LYS A 322 19.77 16.90 7.98
CA LYS A 322 20.76 17.95 7.70
C LYS A 322 22.09 17.36 7.25
N LYS A 323 22.56 16.29 7.91
CA LYS A 323 23.81 15.60 7.53
C LYS A 323 23.71 14.98 6.13
N ILE A 324 22.57 14.37 5.80
CA ILE A 324 22.27 13.81 4.49
C ILE A 324 22.31 14.92 3.43
N SER A 325 21.51 15.98 3.61
CA SER A 325 21.43 17.10 2.67
C SER A 325 22.80 17.75 2.41
N ASN A 326 23.61 17.94 3.45
CA ASN A 326 24.96 18.50 3.30
C ASN A 326 25.89 17.59 2.49
N ARG A 327 25.75 16.26 2.65
CA ARG A 327 26.54 15.27 1.90
C ARG A 327 26.15 15.28 0.43
N GLU A 328 24.84 15.28 0.12
CA GLU A 328 24.34 15.34 -1.24
C GLU A 328 24.77 16.64 -1.95
N GLU A 329 24.70 17.78 -1.25
CA GLU A 329 25.19 19.06 -1.79
C GLU A 329 26.69 19.04 -2.09
N ALA A 330 27.49 18.49 -1.18
CA ALA A 330 28.92 18.33 -1.41
C ALA A 330 29.21 17.43 -2.61
N GLN A 331 28.49 16.32 -2.76
CA GLN A 331 28.64 15.41 -3.90
C GLN A 331 28.24 16.08 -5.22
N ARG A 332 27.14 16.84 -5.25
CA ARG A 332 26.74 17.60 -6.44
C ARG A 332 27.81 18.59 -6.89
N LYS A 333 28.36 19.37 -5.95
CA LYS A 333 29.44 20.34 -6.26
C LYS A 333 30.68 19.64 -6.83
N VAL A 334 31.04 18.47 -6.31
CA VAL A 334 32.17 17.68 -6.84
C VAL A 334 31.86 17.19 -8.25
N SER A 335 30.66 16.64 -8.50
CA SER A 335 30.25 16.18 -9.83
C SER A 335 30.22 17.30 -10.86
N GLU A 336 29.71 18.48 -10.49
CA GLU A 336 29.71 19.67 -11.35
C GLU A 336 31.13 20.14 -11.69
N GLN A 337 32.05 20.15 -10.72
CA GLN A 337 33.46 20.48 -10.96
C GLN A 337 34.17 19.47 -11.86
N ILE A 338 33.84 18.18 -11.73
CA ILE A 338 34.39 17.14 -12.61
C ILE A 338 33.86 17.35 -14.03
N GLN A 339 32.55 17.58 -14.19
CA GLN A 339 31.92 17.81 -15.49
C GLN A 339 32.45 19.07 -16.18
N SER A 340 32.68 20.16 -15.44
CA SER A 340 33.27 21.39 -16.00
C SER A 340 34.70 21.16 -16.49
N ARG A 341 35.51 20.38 -15.77
CA ARG A 341 36.88 20.01 -16.19
C ARG A 341 36.91 19.11 -17.43
N PHE A 342 35.95 18.21 -17.59
CA PHE A 342 35.85 17.39 -18.80
C PHE A 342 35.45 18.20 -20.04
N LEU A 343 34.66 19.26 -19.87
CA LEU A 343 34.29 20.20 -20.94
C LEU A 343 35.43 21.16 -21.32
N GLU A 344 36.46 21.32 -20.49
CA GLU A 344 37.64 22.16 -20.73
C GLU A 344 38.83 21.41 -21.37
N SER A 345 38.60 20.25 -21.99
CA SER A 345 39.67 19.54 -22.75
C SER A 345 40.09 20.34 -24.00
N PRO A 346 41.38 20.32 -24.41
CA PRO A 346 41.94 21.28 -25.37
C PRO A 346 41.43 21.07 -26.80
N PRO A 347 41.48 22.12 -27.66
CA PRO A 347 40.97 22.03 -29.02
C PRO A 347 41.70 20.95 -29.83
N GLN A 348 40.92 20.14 -30.55
CA GLN A 348 41.42 19.19 -31.55
C GLN A 348 42.37 19.90 -32.53
N PRO A 349 43.50 19.29 -32.94
CA PRO A 349 44.39 19.89 -33.91
C PRO A 349 43.66 20.12 -35.24
N PRO A 350 44.04 21.16 -36.00
CA PRO A 350 43.26 21.61 -37.15
C PRO A 350 43.19 20.53 -38.22
N ILE A 351 41.95 20.14 -38.55
CA ILE A 351 41.64 19.38 -39.75
C ILE A 351 41.94 20.31 -40.94
N VAL A 352 42.96 19.96 -41.72
CA VAL A 352 43.15 20.53 -43.06
C VAL A 352 42.04 19.96 -43.94
N SER A 353 40.99 20.75 -44.16
CA SER A 353 40.00 20.46 -45.19
C SER A 353 39.81 21.68 -46.08
N ASN A 354 40.09 21.46 -47.36
CA ASN A 354 39.89 22.37 -48.46
C ASN A 354 38.49 23.00 -48.46
N ALA A 355 38.47 24.24 -48.93
CA ALA A 355 37.28 25.03 -49.23
C ALA A 355 36.25 24.24 -50.05
N ASN A 356 34.98 24.29 -49.64
CA ASN A 356 33.88 24.83 -50.45
C ASN A 356 32.51 24.77 -49.74
N SER A 357 31.75 25.85 -49.99
CA SER A 357 30.29 26.02 -49.99
C SER A 357 29.46 25.88 -48.70
N ASP A 358 28.96 27.06 -48.30
CA ASP A 358 27.54 27.39 -48.11
C ASP A 358 26.78 26.92 -46.85
N ASP A 359 26.72 27.86 -45.90
CA ASP A 359 25.49 28.56 -45.52
C ASP A 359 24.17 27.77 -45.62
N GLN A 360 23.72 27.22 -44.48
CA GLN A 360 22.36 27.37 -43.95
C GLN A 360 22.14 26.41 -42.76
N ARG A 361 22.11 26.97 -41.54
CA ARG A 361 21.28 26.51 -40.40
C ARG A 361 21.47 27.44 -39.21
N ARG A 362 20.85 28.62 -39.30
CA ARG A 362 20.61 29.51 -38.17
C ARG A 362 19.20 29.27 -37.63
N LYS A 363 19.16 29.00 -36.32
CA LYS A 363 18.07 29.26 -35.36
C LYS A 363 16.85 28.34 -35.36
N GLY A 364 16.52 27.85 -34.18
CA GLY A 364 15.28 27.11 -33.91
C GLY A 364 15.26 26.48 -32.51
N ALA A 365 15.57 27.25 -31.46
CA ALA A 365 15.24 26.91 -30.09
C ALA A 365 14.38 28.08 -29.57
N GLU A 366 13.06 27.90 -29.59
CA GLU A 366 12.10 28.58 -28.72
C GLU A 366 10.69 28.08 -29.05
N GLN A 367 10.01 27.62 -27.99
CA GLN A 367 8.56 27.59 -27.80
C GLN A 367 7.74 26.65 -28.71
N TYR A 368 6.91 25.78 -28.11
CA TYR A 368 5.46 25.99 -28.04
C TYR A 368 4.73 24.80 -27.39
N GLU A 369 3.78 25.17 -26.53
CA GLU A 369 2.74 24.34 -25.93
C GLU A 369 1.68 23.86 -26.95
N HIS A 370 0.97 22.80 -26.52
CA HIS A 370 -0.46 22.49 -26.69
C HIS A 370 -1.19 22.52 -28.06
N GLN A 371 -1.94 21.40 -28.22
CA GLN A 371 -3.29 21.25 -28.79
C GLN A 371 -3.45 21.34 -30.33
N GLN A 372 -3.79 20.20 -30.95
CA GLN A 372 -5.14 19.86 -31.51
C GLN A 372 -5.37 20.52 -32.89
N TYR A 373 -5.95 19.94 -33.94
CA TYR A 373 -6.73 18.73 -34.23
C TYR A 373 -6.87 18.62 -35.78
N ILE A 374 -7.45 17.52 -36.29
CA ILE A 374 -8.11 17.35 -37.63
C ILE A 374 -7.18 17.07 -38.83
N SER A 375 -7.15 15.82 -39.33
CA SER A 375 -7.96 15.24 -40.45
C SER A 375 -7.56 15.81 -41.82
N THR A 376 -7.08 15.00 -42.76
CA THR A 376 -7.96 14.27 -43.69
C THR A 376 -7.20 13.20 -44.49
N GLN A 377 -7.91 12.09 -44.70
CA GLN A 377 -7.90 11.09 -45.79
C GLN A 377 -6.85 11.25 -46.90
N SER A 378 -6.18 10.19 -47.38
CA SER A 378 -6.81 9.19 -48.25
C SER A 378 -5.86 8.01 -48.58
N LYS A 379 -6.43 6.79 -48.56
CA LYS A 379 -5.96 5.54 -49.19
C LYS A 379 -6.15 5.61 -50.73
N PRO A 380 -5.86 4.55 -51.52
CA PRO A 380 -4.71 3.63 -51.58
C PRO A 380 -4.19 3.51 -53.03
N LYS A 381 -3.10 2.76 -53.26
CA LYS A 381 -2.90 2.06 -54.55
C LYS A 381 -2.10 0.77 -54.38
N THR A 382 -2.62 -0.27 -55.01
CA THR A 382 -2.25 -1.68 -54.94
C THR A 382 -1.29 -2.09 -56.07
N THR A 383 -0.41 -3.06 -55.74
CA THR A 383 0.04 -4.24 -56.55
C THR A 383 0.94 -4.04 -57.79
N PRO A 384 1.62 -5.10 -58.29
CA PRO A 384 2.19 -6.31 -57.65
C PRO A 384 3.59 -6.70 -58.25
N SER A 385 4.02 -7.96 -58.01
CA SER A 385 5.05 -8.75 -58.74
C SER A 385 6.41 -8.79 -58.04
N SER A 386 7.12 -9.89 -57.82
CA SER A 386 7.03 -11.32 -58.21
C SER A 386 8.06 -12.10 -57.38
N ARG A 387 7.79 -13.39 -57.12
CA ARG A 387 8.71 -14.58 -57.10
C ARG A 387 10.15 -14.38 -56.56
N GLY A 388 10.70 -15.18 -55.65
CA GLY A 388 10.43 -16.57 -55.24
C GLY A 388 11.77 -17.26 -54.92
N TYR A 389 11.69 -18.39 -54.18
CA TYR A 389 12.75 -19.32 -53.77
C TYR A 389 13.71 -18.80 -52.68
N ALA A 390 14.01 -19.52 -51.60
CA ALA A 390 13.77 -20.91 -51.21
C ALA A 390 13.60 -21.02 -49.68
#